data_AF-A0A7W3QJ39-F1
#
_entry.id   AF-A0A7W3QJ39-F1
#
_cell.length_a   1.000
_cell.length_b   1.000
_cell.length_c   1.000
_cell.angle_alpha   90.00
_cell.angle_beta   90.00
_cell.angle_gamma   90.00
#
_symmetry.space_group_name_H-M   'P 1'
#
loop_
_entity.id
_entity.type
_entity.pdbx_description
1 polymer ?
#
loop_
_entity_poly.entity_id
_entity_poly.type
_entity_poly.pdbx_seq_one_letter_code
_entity_poly.pdbx_strand_id
1 'polypeptide(L)'
;MIAGVEAGPTNTDAVLLDEAGLPRATAKVPSVPGDPVAGVRAALRALPRAEVTRVAAGLRGPARAVVERRGLARVGVLRVGGDAARAVPPLAGWPEELRAAVCAGTAVVDGGGGFSAEEWTPLDEDAVARFAAGLAGRADAVAITGVFAPVDGRQERRAAEIVRAELGEVHLTLSGELGPLGLLERENTAVLNAALHRLAGSLADGLRAAFDEAFGAGVPALVTRGDGTVMGLDHLRRHPGLGLGSSLASTLRGAATLTGRPDAVVADVGEHRIRVGAVAGGYPRQAFGATIGGVPVAFWMPDLIRVPRTGPAAREELAEAVDRMQPAAGRLPLVVVGGGAGAVPAGPPGAAPVAPRVLRPEHGAVAGAIGAAVSPVGGQAERLVRVGACTDLEAALAEVREEARASAVRAGADPRAVEVSEVTRSPLPYLPGVTLRLHARAAGPARLP
;
A
#
# COMPACT_ATOMS: atom_id res chain seq x y z
N MET A 1 0.74 12.08 -23.79
CA MET A 1 1.86 11.65 -22.91
C MET A 1 1.32 11.19 -21.56
N ILE A 2 2.15 10.57 -20.72
CA ILE A 2 1.82 10.23 -19.33
C ILE A 2 2.77 10.97 -18.39
N ALA A 3 2.26 11.57 -17.31
CA ALA A 3 3.09 12.24 -16.31
C ALA A 3 3.24 11.40 -15.04
N GLY A 4 4.41 11.45 -14.42
CA GLY A 4 4.67 10.83 -13.13
C GLY A 4 5.46 11.76 -12.22
N VAL A 5 5.18 11.70 -10.93
CA VAL A 5 5.89 12.48 -9.90
C VAL A 5 6.21 11.59 -8.70
N GLU A 6 7.35 11.78 -8.07
CA GLU A 6 7.73 11.12 -6.82
C GLU A 6 8.17 12.17 -5.80
N ALA A 7 7.40 12.32 -4.73
CA ALA A 7 7.69 13.28 -3.66
C ALA A 7 8.64 12.65 -2.62
N GLY A 8 9.93 13.03 -2.70
CA GLY A 8 10.98 12.52 -1.83
C GLY A 8 11.39 13.38 -0.65
N PRO A 9 12.28 12.86 0.23
CA PRO A 9 12.76 13.61 1.38
C PRO A 9 13.65 14.78 0.96
N THR A 10 14.50 14.55 -0.05
CA THR A 10 15.50 15.53 -0.51
C THR A 10 15.07 16.21 -1.79
N ASN A 11 14.52 15.43 -2.73
CA ASN A 11 14.09 15.92 -4.04
C ASN A 11 12.71 15.40 -4.39
N THR A 12 11.97 16.21 -5.16
CA THR A 12 10.77 15.79 -5.87
C THR A 12 11.10 15.64 -7.33
N ASP A 13 10.84 14.46 -7.86
CA ASP A 13 11.21 14.05 -9.21
C ASP A 13 9.95 14.00 -10.07
N ALA A 14 10.01 14.46 -11.32
CA ALA A 14 8.92 14.37 -12.27
C ALA A 14 9.40 13.90 -13.64
N VAL A 15 8.50 13.29 -14.40
CA VAL A 15 8.78 12.75 -15.74
C VAL A 15 7.57 12.89 -16.66
N LEU A 16 7.82 13.12 -17.94
CA LEU A 16 6.88 12.91 -19.04
C LEU A 16 7.31 11.69 -19.85
N LEU A 17 6.42 10.73 -20.01
CA LEU A 17 6.59 9.53 -20.81
C LEU A 17 5.77 9.60 -22.09
N ASP A 18 6.29 9.03 -23.17
CA ASP A 18 5.50 8.74 -24.36
C ASP A 18 4.65 7.46 -24.21
N GLU A 19 3.95 7.07 -25.27
CA GLU A 19 3.12 5.85 -25.30
C GLU A 19 3.93 4.56 -25.18
N ALA A 20 5.21 4.58 -25.55
CA ALA A 20 6.13 3.44 -25.38
C ALA A 20 6.70 3.36 -23.95
N GLY A 21 6.34 4.30 -23.06
CA GLY A 21 6.84 4.37 -21.70
C GLY A 21 8.27 4.92 -21.59
N LEU A 22 8.78 5.57 -22.63
CA LEU A 22 10.12 6.15 -22.66
C LEU A 22 10.12 7.61 -22.16
N PRO A 23 11.10 8.01 -21.32
CA PRO A 23 11.22 9.39 -20.87
C PRO A 23 11.47 10.38 -22.01
N ARG A 24 10.64 11.43 -22.09
CA ARG A 24 10.78 12.55 -23.02
C ARG A 24 11.26 13.82 -22.34
N ALA A 25 10.91 13.99 -21.06
CA ALA A 25 11.44 15.04 -20.20
C ALA A 25 11.48 14.57 -18.76
N THR A 26 12.47 15.04 -18.01
CA THR A 26 12.59 14.80 -16.56
C THR A 26 12.81 16.13 -15.86
N ALA A 27 12.34 16.22 -14.62
CA ALA A 27 12.62 17.34 -13.73
C ALA A 27 12.97 16.81 -12.35
N LYS A 28 13.89 17.49 -11.68
CA LYS A 28 14.30 17.20 -10.31
C LYS A 28 14.46 18.52 -9.58
N VAL A 29 13.64 18.73 -8.56
CA VAL A 29 13.65 19.96 -7.75
C VAL A 29 13.82 19.61 -6.28
N PRO A 30 14.39 20.51 -5.46
CA PRO A 30 14.42 20.31 -4.01
C PRO A 30 13.01 20.07 -3.45
N SER A 31 12.87 19.11 -2.55
CA SER A 31 11.61 18.88 -1.85
C SER A 31 11.31 20.00 -0.86
N VAL A 32 10.03 20.31 -0.68
CA VAL A 32 9.57 21.27 0.33
C VAL A 32 9.33 20.53 1.66
N PRO A 33 10.09 20.81 2.73
CA PRO A 33 9.92 20.12 4.00
C PRO A 33 8.50 20.32 4.57
N GLY A 34 7.82 19.22 4.90
CA GLY A 34 6.47 19.27 5.47
C GLY A 34 5.35 19.49 4.46
N ASP A 35 5.65 19.85 3.21
CA ASP A 35 4.66 20.10 2.16
C ASP A 35 5.00 19.33 0.86
N PRO A 36 4.66 18.03 0.79
CA PRO A 36 4.92 17.25 -0.42
C PRO A 36 4.14 17.76 -1.64
N VAL A 37 3.01 18.44 -1.46
CA VAL A 37 2.18 18.95 -2.57
C VAL A 37 2.86 20.15 -3.23
N ALA A 38 3.44 21.06 -2.45
CA ALA A 38 4.24 22.16 -2.99
C ALA A 38 5.44 21.64 -3.81
N GLY A 39 6.12 20.59 -3.33
CA GLY A 39 7.17 19.91 -4.08
C GLY A 39 6.67 19.34 -5.41
N VAL A 40 5.51 18.67 -5.41
CA VAL A 40 4.88 18.15 -6.64
C VAL A 40 4.60 19.28 -7.62
N ARG A 41 4.02 20.39 -7.16
CA ARG A 41 3.71 21.55 -8.01
C ARG A 41 4.98 22.15 -8.63
N ALA A 42 6.04 22.31 -7.84
CA ALA A 42 7.33 22.81 -8.34
C ALA A 42 7.94 21.88 -9.40
N ALA A 43 7.90 20.57 -9.18
CA ALA A 43 8.45 19.59 -10.12
C ALA A 43 7.68 19.56 -11.44
N LEU A 44 6.34 19.66 -11.39
CA LEU A 44 5.50 19.72 -12.58
C LEU A 44 5.71 21.01 -13.39
N ARG A 45 5.87 22.17 -12.73
CA ARG A 45 6.19 23.44 -13.42
C ARG A 45 7.54 23.43 -14.12
N ALA A 46 8.47 22.59 -13.69
CA ALA A 46 9.78 22.45 -14.31
C ALA A 46 9.78 21.53 -15.56
N LEU A 47 8.68 20.83 -15.83
CA LEU A 47 8.50 20.07 -17.07
C LEU A 47 8.01 20.97 -18.22
N PRO A 48 8.33 20.63 -19.48
CA PRO A 48 7.74 21.32 -20.62
C PRO A 48 6.23 21.08 -20.68
N ARG A 49 5.49 22.02 -21.27
CA ARG A 49 4.05 21.87 -21.50
C ARG A 49 3.78 20.70 -22.44
N ALA A 50 2.79 19.88 -22.09
CA ALA A 50 2.48 18.62 -22.74
C ALA A 50 1.02 18.25 -22.52
N GLU A 51 0.37 17.69 -23.54
CA GLU A 51 -0.91 17.02 -23.36
C GLU A 51 -0.71 15.66 -22.68
N VAL A 52 -1.36 15.49 -21.54
CA VAL A 52 -1.20 14.33 -20.67
C VAL A 52 -2.51 13.60 -20.50
N THR A 53 -2.50 12.29 -20.71
CA THR A 53 -3.69 11.43 -20.61
C THR A 53 -3.96 10.95 -19.19
N ARG A 54 -2.95 10.99 -18.31
CA ARG A 54 -3.04 10.72 -16.86
C ARG A 54 -1.79 11.18 -16.13
N VAL A 55 -1.93 11.48 -14.84
CA VAL A 55 -0.82 11.81 -13.94
C VAL A 55 -0.89 10.97 -12.67
N ALA A 56 0.26 10.47 -12.22
CA ALA A 56 0.37 9.68 -11.00
C ALA A 56 1.46 10.20 -10.06
N ALA A 57 1.20 10.20 -8.74
CA ALA A 57 2.19 10.55 -7.73
C ALA A 57 2.54 9.38 -6.79
N GLY A 58 3.84 9.12 -6.64
CA GLY A 58 4.40 8.34 -5.54
C GLY A 58 4.66 9.24 -4.33
N LEU A 59 4.22 8.81 -3.14
CA LEU A 59 4.23 9.61 -1.92
C LEU A 59 4.91 8.88 -0.74
N ARG A 60 5.47 9.65 0.18
CA ARG A 60 5.97 9.17 1.49
C ARG A 60 5.18 9.65 2.69
N GLY A 61 4.30 10.64 2.50
CA GLY A 61 3.55 11.31 3.57
C GLY A 61 2.89 10.34 4.55
N PRO A 62 2.05 9.39 4.09
CA PRO A 62 1.35 8.46 4.98
C PRO A 62 2.28 7.63 5.87
N ALA A 63 3.32 7.01 5.29
CA ALA A 63 4.27 6.19 6.04
C ALA A 63 5.09 7.02 7.04
N ARG A 64 5.45 8.25 6.64
CA ARG A 64 6.19 9.18 7.50
C ARG A 64 5.34 9.66 8.68
N ALA A 65 4.07 10.01 8.45
CA ALA A 65 3.15 10.41 9.51
C ALA A 65 3.03 9.34 10.60
N VAL A 66 2.94 8.06 10.19
CA VAL A 66 2.95 6.93 11.13
C VAL A 66 4.27 6.84 11.88
N VAL A 67 5.42 6.87 11.19
CA VAL A 67 6.75 6.74 11.85
C VAL A 67 7.05 7.91 12.79
N GLU A 68 6.70 9.13 12.40
CA GLU A 68 6.96 10.36 13.18
C GLU A 68 5.87 10.67 14.22
N ARG A 69 4.78 9.88 14.26
CA ARG A 69 3.64 10.06 15.17
C ARG A 69 2.94 11.42 15.01
N ARG A 70 2.90 11.96 13.80
CA ARG A 70 2.44 13.34 13.52
C ARG A 70 1.27 13.37 12.53
N GLY A 71 0.31 14.26 12.79
CA GLY A 71 -0.86 14.44 11.92
C GLY A 71 -1.80 13.23 11.88
N LEU A 72 -1.76 12.39 12.91
CA LEU A 72 -2.64 11.22 13.05
C LEU A 72 -3.92 11.62 13.80
N ALA A 73 -5.05 11.17 13.29
CA ALA A 73 -6.35 11.33 13.92
C ALA A 73 -6.50 10.39 15.14
N ARG A 74 -7.30 10.82 16.12
CA ARG A 74 -7.70 9.99 17.27
C ARG A 74 -8.74 8.96 16.83
N VAL A 75 -8.49 7.68 17.10
CA VAL A 75 -9.28 6.55 16.61
C VAL A 75 -9.91 5.78 17.76
N GLY A 76 -11.22 5.63 17.75
CA GLY A 76 -11.92 4.61 18.52
C GLY A 76 -11.72 3.24 17.87
N VAL A 77 -11.31 2.23 18.65
CA VAL A 77 -11.02 0.88 18.13
C VAL A 77 -12.06 -0.10 18.66
N LEU A 78 -12.97 -0.54 17.78
CA LEU A 78 -14.01 -1.50 18.10
C LEU A 78 -13.70 -2.85 17.47
N ARG A 79 -13.54 -3.87 18.29
CA ARG A 79 -13.49 -5.27 17.83
C ARG A 79 -14.82 -5.95 18.10
N VAL A 80 -15.38 -6.58 17.08
CA VAL A 80 -16.58 -7.42 17.17
C VAL A 80 -16.15 -8.89 17.13
N GLY A 81 -16.34 -9.59 18.24
CA GLY A 81 -15.97 -10.99 18.39
C GLY A 81 -16.24 -11.53 19.80
N GLY A 82 -16.55 -12.83 19.89
CA GLY A 82 -16.77 -13.51 21.18
C GLY A 82 -15.49 -13.69 22.01
N ASP A 83 -15.57 -14.49 23.08
CA ASP A 83 -14.53 -14.62 24.12
C ASP A 83 -13.12 -14.90 23.60
N ALA A 84 -12.98 -15.71 22.55
CA ALA A 84 -11.68 -16.00 21.94
C ALA A 84 -10.97 -14.72 21.41
N ALA A 85 -11.73 -13.70 21.01
CA ALA A 85 -11.20 -12.44 20.52
C ALA A 85 -10.75 -11.47 21.65
N ARG A 86 -10.97 -11.82 22.92
CA ARG A 86 -10.59 -11.01 24.10
C ARG A 86 -9.18 -11.33 24.62
N ALA A 87 -8.60 -12.47 24.23
CA ALA A 87 -7.30 -12.92 24.74
C ALA A 87 -6.14 -11.95 24.43
N VAL A 88 -6.18 -11.33 23.25
CA VAL A 88 -5.21 -10.29 22.83
C VAL A 88 -5.97 -8.97 22.70
N PRO A 89 -5.72 -7.96 23.54
CA PRO A 89 -6.46 -6.71 23.48
C PRO A 89 -6.15 -5.93 22.19
N PRO A 90 -7.06 -5.04 21.74
CA PRO A 90 -6.76 -4.15 20.63
C PRO A 90 -5.49 -3.32 20.88
N LEU A 91 -4.71 -3.11 19.82
CA LEU A 91 -3.42 -2.39 19.86
C LEU A 91 -2.31 -3.08 20.69
N ALA A 92 -2.44 -4.38 20.97
CA ALA A 92 -1.37 -5.14 21.62
C ALA A 92 -0.06 -5.07 20.81
N GLY A 93 1.06 -4.87 21.52
CA GLY A 93 2.39 -4.78 20.91
C GLY A 93 2.69 -3.46 20.18
N TRP A 94 1.77 -2.50 20.15
CA TRP A 94 2.04 -1.18 19.57
C TRP A 94 3.06 -0.41 20.43
N PRO A 95 4.00 0.33 19.80
CA PRO A 95 4.83 1.30 20.52
C PRO A 95 3.96 2.29 21.30
N GLU A 96 4.34 2.56 22.55
CA GLU A 96 3.54 3.34 23.49
C GLU A 96 3.23 4.73 22.94
N GLU A 97 4.20 5.39 22.31
CA GLU A 97 4.03 6.75 21.78
C GLU A 97 3.05 6.77 20.60
N LEU A 98 3.05 5.74 19.75
CA LEU A 98 2.08 5.64 18.66
C LEU A 98 0.68 5.34 19.20
N ARG A 99 0.57 4.42 20.16
CA ARG A 99 -0.70 4.11 20.81
C ARG A 99 -1.28 5.36 21.48
N ALA A 100 -0.45 6.13 22.19
CA ALA A 100 -0.84 7.37 22.83
C ALA A 100 -1.27 8.44 21.82
N ALA A 101 -0.62 8.52 20.65
CA ALA A 101 -0.99 9.46 19.59
C ALA A 101 -2.34 9.11 18.92
N VAL A 102 -2.65 7.83 18.75
CA VAL A 102 -3.79 7.36 17.95
C VAL A 102 -5.01 6.98 18.79
N CYS A 103 -4.86 6.30 19.92
CA CYS A 103 -6.00 5.64 20.59
C CYS A 103 -6.95 6.62 21.31
N ALA A 104 -8.20 6.72 20.89
CA ALA A 104 -9.25 7.46 21.60
C ALA A 104 -9.99 6.61 22.66
N GLY A 105 -10.01 5.30 22.46
CA GLY A 105 -10.67 4.29 23.29
C GLY A 105 -10.72 2.96 22.56
N THR A 106 -10.85 1.86 23.31
CA THR A 106 -10.92 0.50 22.74
C THR A 106 -12.06 -0.29 23.37
N ALA A 107 -12.77 -1.11 22.59
CA ALA A 107 -13.73 -2.07 23.10
C ALA A 107 -13.68 -3.38 22.30
N VAL A 108 -13.96 -4.49 22.99
CA VAL A 108 -14.30 -5.77 22.38
C VAL A 108 -15.72 -6.10 22.79
N VAL A 109 -16.62 -6.23 21.81
CA VAL A 109 -18.05 -6.49 21.99
C VAL A 109 -18.41 -7.85 21.41
N ASP A 110 -19.45 -8.46 21.98
CA ASP A 110 -19.91 -9.77 21.53
C ASP A 110 -20.47 -9.69 20.11
N GLY A 111 -20.28 -10.77 19.37
CA GLY A 111 -20.56 -10.89 17.96
C GLY A 111 -19.49 -11.73 17.27
N GLY A 112 -19.29 -11.46 15.99
CA GLY A 112 -18.44 -12.25 15.11
C GLY A 112 -19.16 -13.49 14.60
N GLY A 113 -18.50 -14.14 13.64
CA GLY A 113 -19.01 -15.37 13.07
C GLY A 113 -17.92 -16.39 12.85
N GLY A 114 -18.23 -17.33 11.98
CA GLY A 114 -17.29 -18.32 11.48
C GLY A 114 -17.51 -18.59 10.00
N PHE A 115 -17.13 -19.78 9.56
CA PHE A 115 -17.23 -20.16 8.14
C PHE A 115 -18.67 -20.39 7.68
N SER A 116 -19.55 -20.79 8.59
CA SER A 116 -20.95 -21.10 8.31
C SER A 116 -21.89 -20.20 9.10
N ALA A 117 -23.17 -20.16 8.70
CA ALA A 117 -24.18 -19.31 9.33
C ALA A 117 -24.45 -19.69 10.80
N GLU A 118 -24.23 -20.95 11.16
CA GLU A 118 -24.45 -21.51 12.49
C GLU A 118 -23.34 -21.10 13.50
N GLU A 119 -22.17 -20.69 13.01
CA GLU A 119 -21.04 -20.24 13.83
C GLU A 119 -21.17 -18.76 14.26
N TRP A 120 -22.33 -18.12 14.02
CA TRP A 120 -22.54 -16.71 14.28
C TRP A 120 -23.11 -16.42 15.67
N THR A 121 -22.48 -15.47 16.35
CA THR A 121 -22.99 -14.87 17.57
C THR A 121 -23.66 -13.53 17.23
N PRO A 122 -24.85 -13.22 17.77
CA PRO A 122 -25.48 -11.90 17.60
C PRO A 122 -24.57 -10.76 18.06
N LEU A 123 -24.65 -9.62 17.38
CA LEU A 123 -23.93 -8.41 17.78
C LEU A 123 -24.57 -7.81 19.04
N ASP A 124 -23.77 -7.52 20.06
CA ASP A 124 -24.21 -6.72 21.21
C ASP A 124 -24.30 -5.24 20.82
N GLU A 125 -25.45 -4.87 20.22
CA GLU A 125 -25.71 -3.51 19.73
C GLU A 125 -25.66 -2.46 20.85
N ASP A 126 -26.11 -2.80 22.05
CA ASP A 126 -26.08 -1.89 23.20
C ASP A 126 -24.64 -1.61 23.65
N ALA A 127 -23.75 -2.61 23.62
CA ALA A 127 -22.33 -2.41 23.88
C ALA A 127 -21.66 -1.54 22.82
N VAL A 128 -22.04 -1.68 21.54
CA VAL A 128 -21.58 -0.79 20.47
C VAL A 128 -22.01 0.65 20.74
N ALA A 129 -23.29 0.87 21.10
CA ALA A 129 -23.81 2.20 21.40
C ALA A 129 -23.11 2.83 22.61
N ARG A 130 -22.94 2.08 23.71
CA ARG A 130 -22.21 2.53 24.91
C ARG A 130 -20.76 2.90 24.58
N PHE A 131 -20.08 2.08 23.77
CA PHE A 131 -18.73 2.39 23.32
C PHE A 131 -18.68 3.68 22.51
N ALA A 132 -19.57 3.82 21.53
CA ALA A 132 -19.65 5.01 20.67
C ALA A 132 -19.92 6.28 21.47
N ALA A 133 -20.91 6.27 22.37
CA ALA A 133 -21.21 7.39 23.26
C ALA A 133 -19.99 7.82 24.11
N GLY A 134 -19.19 6.85 24.58
CA GLY A 134 -17.95 7.11 25.32
C GLY A 134 -16.82 7.78 24.52
N LEU A 135 -16.93 7.85 23.20
CA LEU A 135 -15.95 8.49 22.31
C LEU A 135 -16.30 9.93 21.95
N ALA A 136 -17.48 10.43 22.32
CA ALA A 136 -17.94 11.77 21.97
C ALA A 136 -16.91 12.84 22.37
N GLY A 137 -16.51 13.69 21.42
CA GLY A 137 -15.49 14.74 21.61
C GLY A 137 -14.05 14.24 21.79
N ARG A 138 -13.80 12.92 21.70
CA ARG A 138 -12.48 12.30 21.90
C ARG A 138 -11.94 11.59 20.66
N ALA A 139 -12.82 11.09 19.80
CA ALA A 139 -12.45 10.38 18.59
C ALA A 139 -12.76 11.22 17.34
N ASP A 140 -11.82 11.19 16.40
CA ASP A 140 -11.93 11.78 15.08
C ASP A 140 -12.39 10.76 14.03
N ALA A 141 -12.18 9.48 14.32
CA ALA A 141 -12.52 8.35 13.47
C ALA A 141 -12.77 7.10 14.33
N VAL A 142 -13.42 6.09 13.74
CA VAL A 142 -13.59 4.76 14.37
C VAL A 142 -13.17 3.67 13.39
N ALA A 143 -12.33 2.75 13.87
CA ALA A 143 -11.97 1.52 13.18
C ALA A 143 -12.77 0.36 13.77
N ILE A 144 -13.51 -0.35 12.93
CA ILE A 144 -14.36 -1.47 13.31
C ILE A 144 -13.80 -2.74 12.68
N THR A 145 -13.48 -3.74 13.52
CA THR A 145 -12.92 -5.02 13.10
C THR A 145 -13.76 -6.18 13.60
N GLY A 146 -14.36 -6.93 12.69
CA GLY A 146 -15.09 -8.17 12.97
C GLY A 146 -14.24 -9.42 12.72
N VAL A 147 -14.40 -10.43 13.56
CA VAL A 147 -13.94 -11.80 13.25
C VAL A 147 -14.69 -12.29 12.00
N PHE A 148 -13.96 -12.80 11.00
CA PHE A 148 -14.49 -13.22 9.68
C PHE A 148 -15.18 -12.12 8.84
N ALA A 149 -15.00 -10.83 9.16
CA ALA A 149 -15.56 -9.74 8.36
C ALA A 149 -15.18 -9.73 6.86
N PRO A 150 -13.99 -10.19 6.42
CA PRO A 150 -13.70 -10.35 4.99
C PRO A 150 -14.58 -11.38 4.28
N VAL A 151 -15.14 -12.35 5.00
CA VAL A 151 -16.10 -13.33 4.46
C VAL A 151 -17.51 -12.73 4.47
N ASP A 152 -17.90 -12.12 5.60
CA ASP A 152 -19.16 -11.40 5.73
C ASP A 152 -19.04 -10.21 6.69
N GLY A 153 -19.04 -9.01 6.13
CA GLY A 153 -18.94 -7.74 6.87
C GLY A 153 -20.25 -7.22 7.46
N ARG A 154 -21.34 -8.01 7.53
CA ARG A 154 -22.67 -7.51 7.95
C ARG A 154 -22.67 -6.88 9.35
N GLN A 155 -21.94 -7.47 10.30
CA GLN A 155 -21.87 -6.93 11.66
C GLN A 155 -20.98 -5.69 11.75
N GLU A 156 -19.92 -5.58 10.94
CA GLU A 156 -19.14 -4.34 10.86
C GLU A 156 -20.01 -3.19 10.31
N ARG A 157 -20.82 -3.46 9.28
CA ARG A 157 -21.77 -2.48 8.73
C ARG A 157 -22.84 -2.07 9.75
N ARG A 158 -23.41 -3.04 10.48
CA ARG A 158 -24.39 -2.75 11.54
C ARG A 158 -23.78 -1.93 12.68
N ALA A 159 -22.58 -2.30 13.13
CA ALA A 159 -21.87 -1.52 14.14
C ALA A 159 -21.56 -0.10 13.65
N ALA A 160 -21.20 0.07 12.38
CA ALA A 160 -21.01 1.39 11.78
C ALA A 160 -22.27 2.26 11.76
N GLU A 161 -23.44 1.67 11.48
CA GLU A 161 -24.72 2.39 11.56
C GLU A 161 -24.98 2.92 12.98
N ILE A 162 -24.76 2.08 14.00
CA ILE A 162 -24.92 2.45 15.41
C ILE A 162 -23.92 3.55 15.79
N VAL A 163 -22.64 3.39 15.43
CA VAL A 163 -21.61 4.39 15.70
C VAL A 163 -21.95 5.74 15.06
N ARG A 164 -22.48 5.76 13.82
CA ARG A 164 -22.93 7.00 13.18
C ARG A 164 -24.15 7.61 13.88
N ALA A 165 -25.08 6.80 14.34
CA ALA A 165 -26.25 7.29 15.08
C ALA A 165 -25.85 8.01 16.38
N GLU A 166 -24.83 7.49 17.08
CA GLU A 166 -24.34 8.05 18.34
C GLU A 166 -23.38 9.24 18.18
N LEU A 167 -22.47 9.19 17.19
CA LEU A 167 -21.41 10.20 17.01
C LEU A 167 -21.70 11.24 15.92
N GLY A 168 -22.69 11.01 15.07
CA GLY A 168 -22.93 11.82 13.88
C GLY A 168 -21.91 11.56 12.77
N GLU A 169 -21.53 12.63 12.04
CA GLU A 169 -20.54 12.55 10.97
C GLU A 169 -19.14 12.25 11.53
N VAL A 170 -18.71 10.99 11.37
CA VAL A 170 -17.41 10.48 11.79
C VAL A 170 -16.80 9.61 10.68
N HIS A 171 -15.47 9.68 10.52
CA HIS A 171 -14.80 8.79 9.58
C HIS A 171 -14.79 7.35 10.11
N LEU A 172 -15.31 6.42 9.31
CA LEU A 172 -15.34 5.00 9.65
C LEU A 172 -14.42 4.21 8.72
N THR A 173 -13.62 3.32 9.29
CA THR A 173 -12.94 2.26 8.55
C THR A 173 -13.49 0.91 8.97
N LEU A 174 -13.98 0.14 8.00
CA LEU A 174 -14.40 -1.24 8.18
C LEU A 174 -13.26 -2.17 7.76
N SER A 175 -12.88 -3.09 8.64
CA SER A 175 -11.72 -3.94 8.41
C SER A 175 -11.93 -4.89 7.23
N GLY A 176 -13.16 -5.40 7.04
CA GLY A 176 -13.51 -6.34 5.97
C GLY A 176 -13.28 -5.79 4.56
N GLU A 177 -13.25 -4.47 4.38
CA GLU A 177 -12.99 -3.83 3.09
C GLU A 177 -11.50 -3.77 2.72
N LEU A 178 -10.60 -4.08 3.65
CA LEU A 178 -9.15 -3.93 3.46
C LEU A 178 -8.52 -5.16 2.78
N GLY A 179 -9.18 -6.33 2.82
CA GLY A 179 -8.82 -7.55 2.10
C GLY A 179 -8.22 -8.70 2.95
N PRO A 180 -7.14 -8.47 3.73
CA PRO A 180 -6.42 -9.55 4.41
C PRO A 180 -7.19 -10.29 5.50
N LEU A 181 -6.86 -11.56 5.70
CA LEU A 181 -7.62 -12.45 6.60
C LEU A 181 -7.19 -12.39 8.08
N GLY A 182 -5.92 -12.08 8.38
CA GLY A 182 -5.39 -12.07 9.74
C GLY A 182 -6.08 -11.03 10.62
N LEU A 183 -6.66 -11.43 11.76
CA LEU A 183 -7.46 -10.53 12.61
C LEU A 183 -6.63 -9.36 13.16
N LEU A 184 -5.46 -9.64 13.76
CA LEU A 184 -4.67 -8.64 14.46
C LEU A 184 -4.02 -7.65 13.49
N GLU A 185 -3.40 -8.16 12.43
CA GLU A 185 -2.78 -7.32 11.40
C GLU A 185 -3.84 -6.51 10.64
N ARG A 186 -5.03 -7.08 10.38
CA ARG A 186 -6.15 -6.36 9.77
C ARG A 186 -6.72 -5.28 10.70
N GLU A 187 -6.86 -5.56 12.00
CA GLU A 187 -7.26 -4.53 12.97
C GLU A 187 -6.26 -3.38 12.99
N ASN A 188 -4.96 -3.70 13.05
CA ASN A 188 -3.91 -2.69 13.03
C ASN A 188 -3.96 -1.83 11.76
N THR A 189 -4.23 -2.48 10.63
CA THR A 189 -4.40 -1.86 9.31
C THR A 189 -5.61 -0.92 9.31
N ALA A 190 -6.74 -1.35 9.86
CA ALA A 190 -7.96 -0.54 9.98
C ALA A 190 -7.74 0.69 10.86
N VAL A 191 -7.05 0.53 11.99
CA VAL A 191 -6.71 1.63 12.91
C VAL A 191 -5.81 2.65 12.21
N LEU A 192 -4.75 2.22 11.52
CA LEU A 192 -3.85 3.14 10.81
C LEU A 192 -4.54 3.82 9.63
N ASN A 193 -5.42 3.11 8.92
CA ASN A 193 -6.22 3.69 7.85
C ASN A 193 -7.13 4.82 8.37
N ALA A 194 -7.86 4.57 9.46
CA ALA A 194 -8.67 5.57 10.15
C ALA A 194 -7.83 6.74 10.69
N ALA A 195 -6.64 6.46 11.24
CA ALA A 195 -5.75 7.50 11.76
C ALA A 195 -5.20 8.44 10.66
N LEU A 196 -5.10 7.96 9.42
CA LEU A 196 -4.54 8.70 8.29
C LEU A 196 -5.57 9.50 7.48
N HIS A 197 -6.88 9.40 7.79
CA HIS A 197 -7.93 9.94 6.92
C HIS A 197 -7.82 11.45 6.64
N ARG A 198 -7.47 12.27 7.65
CA ARG A 198 -7.31 13.73 7.47
C ARG A 198 -6.17 14.06 6.53
N LEU A 199 -5.02 13.43 6.76
CA LEU A 199 -3.84 13.59 5.90
C LEU A 199 -4.17 13.16 4.46
N ALA A 200 -4.90 12.06 4.29
CA ALA A 200 -5.36 11.58 3.00
C ALA A 200 -6.21 12.61 2.26
N GLY A 201 -7.15 13.23 2.97
CA GLY A 201 -8.00 14.31 2.46
C GLY A 201 -7.17 15.48 1.95
N SER A 202 -6.33 16.06 2.82
CA SER A 202 -5.47 17.20 2.46
C SER A 202 -4.54 16.88 1.27
N LEU A 203 -3.96 15.67 1.23
CA LEU A 203 -3.12 15.23 0.11
C LEU A 203 -3.92 15.09 -1.18
N ALA A 204 -5.11 14.50 -1.14
CA ALA A 204 -5.97 14.36 -2.29
C ALA A 204 -6.40 15.73 -2.86
N ASP A 205 -6.81 16.67 -2.00
CA ASP A 205 -7.18 18.03 -2.41
C ASP A 205 -5.99 18.77 -3.04
N GLY A 206 -4.83 18.73 -2.36
CA GLY A 206 -3.63 19.40 -2.82
C GLY A 206 -3.09 18.84 -4.14
N LEU A 207 -3.07 17.52 -4.29
CA LEU A 207 -2.63 16.86 -5.54
C LEU A 207 -3.59 17.15 -6.68
N ARG A 208 -4.91 17.10 -6.45
CA ARG A 208 -5.90 17.47 -7.47
C ARG A 208 -5.63 18.88 -7.98
N ALA A 209 -5.51 19.86 -7.08
CA ALA A 209 -5.24 21.24 -7.46
C ALA A 209 -3.90 21.41 -8.21
N ALA A 210 -2.84 20.71 -7.78
CA ALA A 210 -1.54 20.78 -8.44
C ALA A 210 -1.57 20.17 -9.86
N PHE A 211 -2.33 19.09 -10.05
CA PHE A 211 -2.47 18.44 -11.36
C PHE A 211 -3.37 19.23 -12.31
N ASP A 212 -4.49 19.76 -11.81
CA ASP A 212 -5.39 20.59 -12.60
C ASP A 212 -4.68 21.89 -13.05
N GLU A 213 -3.82 22.48 -12.20
CA GLU A 213 -2.98 23.62 -12.58
C GLU A 213 -1.99 23.25 -13.70
N ALA A 214 -1.39 22.06 -13.66
CA ALA A 214 -0.35 21.65 -14.59
C ALA A 214 -0.89 21.20 -15.96
N PHE A 215 -2.02 20.48 -15.97
CA PHE A 215 -2.52 19.77 -17.15
C PHE A 215 -3.99 20.07 -17.51
N GLY A 216 -4.68 20.87 -16.71
CA GLY A 216 -6.11 21.14 -16.86
C GLY A 216 -7.00 20.15 -16.10
N ALA A 217 -8.24 20.58 -15.84
CA ALA A 217 -9.23 19.77 -15.16
C ALA A 217 -9.63 18.54 -16.01
N GLY A 218 -9.92 17.43 -15.33
CA GLY A 218 -10.39 16.19 -15.96
C GLY A 218 -9.29 15.17 -16.22
N VAL A 219 -8.00 15.53 -16.16
CA VAL A 219 -6.93 14.53 -16.26
C VAL A 219 -7.04 13.55 -15.08
N PRO A 220 -7.05 12.22 -15.33
CA PRO A 220 -7.03 11.22 -14.27
C PRO A 220 -5.85 11.43 -13.32
N ALA A 221 -6.18 11.73 -12.07
CA ALA A 221 -5.24 11.98 -10.99
C ALA A 221 -5.12 10.74 -10.11
N LEU A 222 -3.91 10.20 -10.04
CA LEU A 222 -3.64 8.90 -9.44
C LEU A 222 -2.53 9.00 -8.40
N VAL A 223 -2.51 8.03 -7.49
CA VAL A 223 -1.42 7.83 -6.52
C VAL A 223 -1.00 6.38 -6.48
N THR A 224 0.31 6.14 -6.32
CA THR A 224 0.83 4.77 -6.27
C THR A 224 0.44 4.10 -4.96
N ARG A 225 0.08 2.82 -5.03
CA ARG A 225 -0.15 1.90 -3.92
C ARG A 225 1.12 1.13 -3.56
N GLY A 226 1.18 0.59 -2.35
CA GLY A 226 2.30 -0.25 -1.88
C GLY A 226 2.52 -1.54 -2.70
N ASP A 227 1.49 -2.01 -3.41
CA ASP A 227 1.56 -3.19 -4.26
C ASP A 227 2.18 -2.93 -5.64
N GLY A 228 2.49 -1.66 -5.96
CA GLY A 228 2.99 -1.24 -7.26
C GLY A 228 1.90 -0.86 -8.26
N THR A 229 0.63 -0.93 -7.93
CA THR A 229 -0.45 -0.38 -8.77
C THR A 229 -0.72 1.08 -8.40
N VAL A 230 -1.65 1.75 -9.07
CA VAL A 230 -2.14 3.09 -8.67
C VAL A 230 -3.63 3.04 -8.31
N MET A 231 -4.10 4.10 -7.66
CA MET A 231 -5.52 4.35 -7.37
C MET A 231 -5.87 5.82 -7.56
N GLY A 232 -7.14 6.12 -7.80
CA GLY A 232 -7.67 7.48 -7.83
C GLY A 232 -7.68 8.14 -6.45
N LEU A 233 -7.70 9.47 -6.44
CA LEU A 233 -7.67 10.28 -5.22
C LEU A 233 -8.87 10.01 -4.28
N ASP A 234 -10.05 9.71 -4.80
CA ASP A 234 -11.22 9.38 -3.96
C ASP A 234 -11.09 8.02 -3.28
N HIS A 235 -10.35 7.10 -3.89
CA HIS A 235 -10.02 5.83 -3.27
C HIS A 235 -8.94 6.02 -2.19
N LEU A 236 -7.95 6.88 -2.43
CA LEU A 236 -6.96 7.27 -1.41
C LEU A 236 -7.63 7.86 -0.16
N ARG A 237 -8.66 8.71 -0.29
CA ARG A 237 -9.37 9.31 0.86
C ARG A 237 -9.99 8.26 1.78
N ARG A 238 -10.53 7.19 1.20
CA ARG A 238 -11.20 6.10 1.92
C ARG A 238 -10.21 5.07 2.46
N HIS A 239 -9.14 4.81 1.71
CA HIS A 239 -8.16 3.77 2.03
C HIS A 239 -6.71 4.30 2.02
N PRO A 240 -6.36 5.32 2.82
CA PRO A 240 -5.01 5.90 2.82
C PRO A 240 -3.90 4.92 3.15
N GLY A 241 -4.21 3.87 3.89
CA GLY A 241 -3.27 2.80 4.20
C GLY A 241 -2.69 2.11 2.96
N LEU A 242 -3.44 2.06 1.84
CA LEU A 242 -2.94 1.50 0.58
C LEU A 242 -1.80 2.33 -0.03
N GLY A 243 -1.68 3.61 0.33
CA GLY A 243 -0.56 4.48 -0.04
C GLY A 243 0.71 4.25 0.78
N LEU A 244 0.68 3.39 1.81
CA LEU A 244 1.88 3.01 2.54
C LEU A 244 2.82 2.22 1.62
N GLY A 245 4.09 2.63 1.57
CA GLY A 245 5.07 2.04 0.65
C GLY A 245 4.98 2.53 -0.80
N SER A 246 4.08 3.46 -1.12
CA SER A 246 3.88 4.06 -2.45
C SER A 246 5.18 4.45 -3.17
N SER A 247 6.05 5.22 -2.52
CA SER A 247 7.34 5.62 -3.11
C SER A 247 8.27 4.45 -3.42
N LEU A 248 8.27 3.46 -2.54
CA LEU A 248 9.16 2.30 -2.65
C LEU A 248 8.71 1.41 -3.79
N ALA A 249 7.40 1.16 -3.86
CA ALA A 249 6.79 0.42 -4.94
C ALA A 249 7.04 1.10 -6.29
N SER A 250 6.88 2.43 -6.35
CA SER A 250 7.15 3.21 -7.56
C SER A 250 8.62 3.04 -8.01
N THR A 251 9.59 3.24 -7.12
CA THR A 251 11.01 3.09 -7.47
C THR A 251 11.35 1.70 -8.02
N LEU A 252 10.83 0.64 -7.39
CA LEU A 252 11.07 -0.74 -7.83
C LEU A 252 10.54 -0.97 -9.25
N ARG A 253 9.31 -0.51 -9.53
CA ARG A 253 8.74 -0.68 -10.87
C ARG A 253 9.43 0.17 -11.92
N GLY A 254 9.81 1.40 -11.59
CA GLY A 254 10.59 2.22 -12.50
C GLY A 254 11.94 1.60 -12.86
N ALA A 255 12.59 0.93 -11.90
CA ALA A 255 13.81 0.17 -12.16
C ALA A 255 13.58 -0.98 -13.16
N ALA A 256 12.48 -1.71 -13.01
CA ALA A 256 12.07 -2.78 -13.93
C ALA A 256 11.82 -2.24 -15.34
N THR A 257 11.02 -1.17 -15.45
CA THR A 257 10.69 -0.51 -16.72
C THR A 257 11.93 0.03 -17.42
N LEU A 258 12.78 0.77 -16.72
CA LEU A 258 13.98 1.39 -17.30
C LEU A 258 14.99 0.38 -17.86
N THR A 259 15.00 -0.83 -17.33
CA THR A 259 15.97 -1.87 -17.74
C THR A 259 15.35 -2.93 -18.65
N GLY A 260 14.02 -2.89 -18.86
CA GLY A 260 13.29 -3.96 -19.54
C GLY A 260 13.42 -5.31 -18.81
N ARG A 261 13.64 -5.30 -17.49
CA ARG A 261 13.80 -6.50 -16.66
C ARG A 261 12.59 -6.66 -15.74
N PRO A 262 11.62 -7.53 -16.06
CA PRO A 262 10.48 -7.77 -15.18
C PRO A 262 10.90 -8.44 -13.86
N ASP A 263 11.99 -9.21 -13.89
CA ASP A 263 12.55 -9.88 -12.72
C ASP A 263 13.96 -9.36 -12.45
N ALA A 264 14.17 -8.74 -11.29
CA ALA A 264 15.44 -8.15 -10.87
C ALA A 264 15.52 -7.95 -9.35
N VAL A 265 16.74 -7.95 -8.82
CA VAL A 265 17.01 -7.34 -7.50
C VAL A 265 17.28 -5.86 -7.73
N VAL A 266 16.74 -4.99 -6.89
CA VAL A 266 16.84 -3.54 -7.04
C VAL A 266 17.44 -2.93 -5.78
N ALA A 267 18.47 -2.11 -5.95
CA ALA A 267 19.04 -1.27 -4.91
C ALA A 267 18.61 0.19 -5.14
N ASP A 268 17.69 0.69 -4.31
CA ASP A 268 17.34 2.11 -4.21
C ASP A 268 18.36 2.82 -3.31
N VAL A 269 19.28 3.55 -3.92
CA VAL A 269 20.34 4.27 -3.23
C VAL A 269 19.87 5.69 -2.92
N GLY A 270 19.43 5.88 -1.68
CA GLY A 270 19.09 7.19 -1.13
C GLY A 270 20.30 7.91 -0.55
N GLU A 271 20.05 9.06 0.09
CA GLU A 271 21.09 9.93 0.65
C GLU A 271 21.83 9.31 1.85
N HIS A 272 21.12 8.60 2.73
CA HIS A 272 21.69 8.06 3.97
C HIS A 272 21.67 6.52 4.05
N ARG A 273 20.91 5.86 3.18
CA ARG A 273 20.66 4.42 3.24
C ARG A 273 20.36 3.86 1.87
N ILE A 274 20.66 2.58 1.71
CA ILE A 274 20.27 1.80 0.54
C ILE A 274 19.12 0.89 0.96
N ARG A 275 18.15 0.71 0.07
CA ARG A 275 17.06 -0.25 0.25
C ARG A 275 17.16 -1.27 -0.87
N VAL A 276 17.26 -2.53 -0.49
CA VAL A 276 17.36 -3.65 -1.43
C VAL A 276 16.02 -4.37 -1.42
N GLY A 277 15.40 -4.48 -2.59
CA GLY A 277 14.17 -5.23 -2.82
C GLY A 277 14.26 -6.06 -4.08
N ALA A 278 13.18 -6.76 -4.42
CA ALA A 278 13.07 -7.48 -5.68
C ALA A 278 11.80 -7.08 -6.43
N VAL A 279 11.87 -7.19 -7.75
CA VAL A 279 10.71 -7.18 -8.63
C VAL A 279 10.54 -8.56 -9.25
N ALA A 280 9.28 -8.97 -9.41
CA ALA A 280 8.87 -10.18 -10.11
C ALA A 280 7.73 -9.82 -11.07
N GLY A 281 7.85 -10.17 -12.35
CA GLY A 281 6.85 -9.81 -13.36
C GLY A 281 6.62 -8.29 -13.51
N GLY A 282 7.59 -7.46 -13.15
CA GLY A 282 7.50 -5.99 -13.16
C GLY A 282 6.83 -5.38 -11.92
N TYR A 283 6.40 -6.18 -10.95
CA TYR A 283 5.80 -5.73 -9.70
C TYR A 283 6.75 -5.94 -8.51
N PRO A 284 6.66 -5.12 -7.45
CA PRO A 284 7.39 -5.35 -6.22
C PRO A 284 7.08 -6.74 -5.65
N ARG A 285 8.12 -7.49 -5.27
CA ARG A 285 7.95 -8.66 -4.41
C ARG A 285 7.45 -8.18 -3.06
N GLN A 286 6.37 -8.78 -2.56
CA GLN A 286 5.69 -8.30 -1.36
C GLN A 286 6.06 -9.12 -0.13
N ALA A 287 6.11 -8.46 1.02
CA ALA A 287 6.26 -9.12 2.31
C ALA A 287 4.88 -9.45 2.91
N PHE A 288 4.76 -10.65 3.48
CA PHE A 288 3.66 -10.96 4.39
C PHE A 288 4.03 -10.46 5.80
N GLY A 289 3.11 -9.80 6.50
CA GLY A 289 3.36 -9.28 7.86
C GLY A 289 4.32 -8.08 7.89
N ALA A 290 4.17 -7.16 6.95
CA ALA A 290 4.96 -5.92 6.94
C ALA A 290 4.78 -5.14 8.25
N THR A 291 5.81 -4.38 8.64
CA THR A 291 5.76 -3.53 9.84
C THR A 291 5.92 -2.06 9.47
N ILE A 292 5.02 -1.20 9.95
CA ILE A 292 5.12 0.26 9.80
C ILE A 292 5.12 0.93 11.16
N GLY A 293 6.17 1.71 11.44
CA GLY A 293 6.30 2.41 12.72
C GLY A 293 6.23 1.47 13.94
N GLY A 294 6.70 0.23 13.82
CA GLY A 294 6.66 -0.79 14.88
C GLY A 294 5.36 -1.60 14.95
N VAL A 295 4.40 -1.37 14.06
CA VAL A 295 3.10 -2.06 14.06
C VAL A 295 3.04 -3.07 12.90
N PRO A 296 2.77 -4.37 13.17
CA PRO A 296 2.47 -5.35 12.14
C PRO A 296 1.17 -5.00 11.42
N VAL A 297 1.21 -4.97 10.10
CA VAL A 297 0.08 -4.60 9.24
C VAL A 297 -0.09 -5.62 8.13
N ALA A 298 -1.29 -5.65 7.58
CA ALA A 298 -1.67 -6.54 6.50
C ALA A 298 -1.61 -5.87 5.12
N PHE A 299 -1.06 -4.65 5.03
CA PHE A 299 -0.87 -3.97 3.75
C PHE A 299 0.13 -4.73 2.87
N TRP A 300 -0.22 -4.87 1.59
CA TRP A 300 0.69 -5.34 0.55
C TRP A 300 1.74 -4.26 0.28
N MET A 301 2.95 -4.48 0.80
CA MET A 301 4.08 -3.56 0.65
C MET A 301 5.31 -4.28 0.09
N PRO A 302 6.26 -3.55 -0.51
CA PRO A 302 7.50 -4.16 -0.97
C PRO A 302 8.29 -4.76 0.20
N ASP A 303 8.79 -5.98 -0.02
CA ASP A 303 9.78 -6.61 0.86
C ASP A 303 11.14 -5.94 0.64
N LEU A 304 11.74 -5.44 1.73
CA LEU A 304 12.93 -4.61 1.66
C LEU A 304 13.90 -4.89 2.80
N ILE A 305 15.17 -5.03 2.46
CA ILE A 305 16.29 -5.01 3.40
C ILE A 305 16.92 -3.62 3.36
N ARG A 306 17.10 -3.00 4.52
CA ARG A 306 17.76 -1.70 4.66
C ARG A 306 19.22 -1.95 4.98
N VAL A 307 20.12 -1.31 4.23
CA VAL A 307 21.56 -1.39 4.48
C VAL A 307 22.16 0.02 4.60
N PRO A 308 23.23 0.19 5.40
CA PRO A 308 23.97 1.43 5.48
C PRO A 308 24.51 1.82 4.11
N ARG A 309 24.54 3.12 3.80
CA ARG A 309 25.20 3.60 2.59
C ARG A 309 26.72 3.70 2.75
N THR A 310 27.18 3.95 3.97
CA THR A 310 28.59 4.23 4.30
C THR A 310 28.99 3.45 5.54
N GLY A 311 30.30 3.27 5.73
CA GLY A 311 30.85 2.53 6.87
C GLY A 311 31.58 1.26 6.42
N PRO A 312 32.37 0.64 7.32
CA PRO A 312 33.25 -0.47 6.97
C PRO A 312 32.50 -1.71 6.47
N ALA A 313 31.30 -1.99 7.01
CA ALA A 313 30.48 -3.15 6.66
C ALA A 313 29.47 -2.89 5.52
N ALA A 314 29.34 -1.65 5.04
CA ALA A 314 28.26 -1.26 4.12
C ALA A 314 28.22 -2.08 2.82
N ARG A 315 29.39 -2.48 2.31
CA ARG A 315 29.48 -3.33 1.12
C ARG A 315 29.07 -4.77 1.38
N GLU A 316 29.49 -5.33 2.51
CA GLU A 316 29.19 -6.71 2.90
C GLU A 316 27.69 -6.86 3.18
N GLU A 317 27.11 -5.93 3.94
CA GLU A 317 25.67 -5.87 4.19
C GLU A 317 24.87 -5.69 2.90
N LEU A 318 25.36 -4.87 1.95
CA LEU A 318 24.72 -4.75 0.63
C LEU A 318 24.77 -6.07 -0.14
N ALA A 319 25.90 -6.77 -0.15
CA ALA A 319 26.03 -8.05 -0.84
C ALA A 319 25.12 -9.12 -0.22
N GLU A 320 25.05 -9.19 1.11
CA GLU A 320 24.16 -10.10 1.84
C GLU A 320 22.68 -9.78 1.52
N ALA A 321 22.30 -8.51 1.57
CA ALA A 321 20.93 -8.08 1.26
C ALA A 321 20.55 -8.42 -0.19
N VAL A 322 21.47 -8.25 -1.14
CA VAL A 322 21.26 -8.65 -2.55
C VAL A 322 21.09 -10.16 -2.66
N ASP A 323 21.92 -10.95 -1.97
CA ASP A 323 21.87 -12.41 -2.02
C ASP A 323 20.56 -12.94 -1.42
N ARG A 324 20.11 -12.40 -0.29
CA ARG A 324 18.82 -12.72 0.34
C ARG A 324 17.60 -12.36 -0.51
N MET A 325 17.75 -11.42 -1.42
CA MET A 325 16.69 -11.01 -2.36
C MET A 325 16.69 -11.82 -3.65
N GLN A 326 17.72 -12.64 -3.90
CA GLN A 326 17.74 -13.55 -5.04
C GLN A 326 16.66 -14.64 -4.89
N PRO A 327 16.06 -15.10 -5.99
CA PRO A 327 15.24 -16.30 -5.97
C PRO A 327 16.10 -17.54 -5.73
N ALA A 328 15.47 -18.65 -5.35
CA ALA A 328 16.15 -19.93 -5.17
C ALA A 328 16.72 -20.50 -6.49
N ALA A 329 16.11 -20.17 -7.63
CA ALA A 329 16.51 -20.63 -8.95
C ALA A 329 17.11 -19.50 -9.79
N GLY A 330 18.38 -19.64 -10.17
CA GLY A 330 19.10 -18.66 -10.99
C GLY A 330 19.54 -17.39 -10.24
N ARG A 331 20.30 -16.52 -10.91
CA ARG A 331 20.68 -15.21 -10.37
C ARG A 331 20.10 -14.09 -11.22
N LEU A 332 19.30 -13.24 -10.61
CA LEU A 332 18.74 -12.03 -11.22
C LEU A 332 19.80 -10.92 -11.25
N PRO A 333 19.75 -10.01 -12.25
CA PRO A 333 20.60 -8.84 -12.26
C PRO A 333 20.27 -7.91 -11.08
N LEU A 334 21.28 -7.19 -10.60
CA LEU A 334 21.11 -6.08 -9.67
C LEU A 334 20.90 -4.79 -10.47
N VAL A 335 19.78 -4.13 -10.28
CA VAL A 335 19.50 -2.80 -10.84
C VAL A 335 19.73 -1.75 -9.76
N VAL A 336 20.60 -0.79 -10.01
CA VAL A 336 20.91 0.30 -9.09
C VAL A 336 20.22 1.57 -9.56
N VAL A 337 19.37 2.15 -8.72
CA VAL A 337 18.60 3.37 -8.98
C VAL A 337 18.68 4.33 -7.79
N GLY A 338 18.05 5.50 -7.92
CA GLY A 338 18.01 6.53 -6.89
C GLY A 338 19.08 7.61 -7.08
N GLY A 339 18.88 8.76 -6.44
CA GLY A 339 19.77 9.92 -6.59
C GLY A 339 21.19 9.69 -6.09
N GLY A 340 21.41 8.68 -5.23
CA GLY A 340 22.73 8.28 -4.75
C GLY A 340 23.38 7.15 -5.54
N ALA A 341 22.85 6.73 -6.69
CA ALA A 341 23.32 5.56 -7.43
C ALA A 341 24.81 5.56 -7.81
N GLY A 342 25.44 6.75 -7.87
CA GLY A 342 26.89 6.90 -8.06
C GLY A 342 27.74 6.53 -6.83
N ALA A 343 27.13 6.45 -5.65
CA ALA A 343 27.78 6.23 -4.36
C ALA A 343 27.43 4.86 -3.74
N VAL A 344 27.31 3.83 -4.58
CA VAL A 344 27.20 2.43 -4.12
C VAL A 344 28.52 2.04 -3.44
N PRO A 345 28.49 1.40 -2.25
CA PRO A 345 29.69 0.88 -1.58
C PRO A 345 30.55 0.04 -2.54
N ALA A 346 31.72 0.57 -2.88
CA ALA A 346 32.73 -0.13 -3.66
C ALA A 346 33.69 -0.86 -2.72
N GLY A 347 34.24 -1.99 -3.17
CA GLY A 347 35.31 -2.68 -2.44
C GLY A 347 36.67 -2.07 -2.78
N PRO A 348 37.75 -2.56 -2.14
CA PRO A 348 39.10 -2.22 -2.61
C PRO A 348 39.28 -2.59 -4.09
N PRO A 349 40.25 -1.99 -4.80
CA PRO A 349 40.57 -2.37 -6.17
C PRO A 349 40.71 -3.90 -6.31
N GLY A 350 39.95 -4.51 -7.23
CA GLY A 350 39.94 -5.96 -7.43
C GLY A 350 38.93 -6.75 -6.58
N ALA A 351 38.15 -6.12 -5.71
CA ALA A 351 37.07 -6.80 -4.99
C ALA A 351 36.01 -7.34 -5.97
N ALA A 352 35.48 -8.54 -5.68
CA ALA A 352 34.41 -9.14 -6.46
C ALA A 352 33.19 -8.20 -6.58
N PRO A 353 32.41 -8.26 -7.66
CA PRO A 353 31.21 -7.42 -7.76
C PRO A 353 30.14 -7.88 -6.74
N VAL A 354 29.34 -6.94 -6.24
CA VAL A 354 28.22 -7.23 -5.30
C VAL A 354 27.11 -8.08 -5.93
N ALA A 355 27.10 -8.19 -7.26
CA ALA A 355 26.24 -9.07 -8.04
C ALA A 355 26.93 -9.41 -9.36
N PRO A 356 26.65 -10.59 -9.97
CA PRO A 356 27.29 -11.00 -11.23
C PRO A 356 26.98 -10.07 -12.40
N ARG A 357 25.81 -9.42 -12.38
CA ARG A 357 25.40 -8.43 -13.39
C ARG A 357 24.77 -7.24 -12.70
N VAL A 358 25.35 -6.06 -12.89
CA VAL A 358 24.86 -4.79 -12.34
C VAL A 358 24.41 -3.87 -13.48
N LEU A 359 23.18 -3.41 -13.43
CA LEU A 359 22.57 -2.48 -14.38
C LEU A 359 22.39 -1.11 -13.74
N ARG A 360 22.78 -0.05 -14.45
CA ARG A 360 22.61 1.36 -14.04
C ARG A 360 21.92 2.10 -15.19
N PRO A 361 20.57 2.18 -15.19
CA PRO A 361 19.86 2.85 -16.27
C PRO A 361 20.10 4.36 -16.24
N GLU A 362 20.13 4.99 -17.42
CA GLU A 362 20.39 6.44 -17.61
C GLU A 362 19.47 7.32 -16.74
N HIS A 363 18.17 7.02 -16.70
CA HIS A 363 17.19 7.76 -15.90
C HIS A 363 16.93 7.14 -14.52
N GLY A 364 17.86 6.34 -13.99
CA GLY A 364 17.73 5.69 -12.68
C GLY A 364 17.52 6.65 -11.50
N ALA A 365 17.94 7.91 -11.63
CA ALA A 365 17.75 8.95 -10.61
C ALA A 365 16.28 9.38 -10.43
N VAL A 366 15.42 9.14 -11.42
CA VAL A 366 13.98 9.47 -11.40
C VAL A 366 13.09 8.22 -11.53
N ALA A 367 13.64 7.04 -11.19
CA ALA A 367 12.93 5.76 -11.30
C ALA A 367 11.57 5.76 -10.57
N GLY A 368 11.46 6.43 -9.41
CA GLY A 368 10.19 6.57 -8.69
C GLY A 368 9.11 7.26 -9.53
N ALA A 369 9.42 8.39 -10.15
CA ALA A 369 8.46 9.12 -10.99
C ALA A 369 8.02 8.29 -12.21
N ILE A 370 8.97 7.57 -12.83
CA ILE A 370 8.68 6.65 -13.95
C ILE A 370 7.77 5.51 -13.48
N GLY A 371 8.08 4.91 -12.34
CA GLY A 371 7.28 3.82 -11.78
C GLY A 371 5.86 4.23 -11.45
N ALA A 372 5.65 5.45 -10.94
CA ALA A 372 4.31 6.00 -10.74
C ALA A 372 3.57 6.18 -12.08
N ALA A 373 4.22 6.79 -13.09
CA ALA A 373 3.65 7.02 -14.41
C ALA A 373 3.20 5.74 -15.12
N VAL A 374 3.99 4.66 -15.04
CA VAL A 374 3.69 3.40 -15.75
C VAL A 374 2.77 2.47 -14.97
N SER A 375 2.26 2.87 -13.80
CA SER A 375 1.40 2.01 -12.98
C SER A 375 0.02 1.83 -13.59
N PRO A 376 -0.49 0.59 -13.73
CA PRO A 376 -1.90 0.39 -13.98
C PRO A 376 -2.68 0.65 -12.70
N VAL A 377 -3.97 0.99 -12.84
CA VAL A 377 -4.87 0.99 -11.70
C VAL A 377 -5.13 -0.46 -11.32
N GLY A 378 -5.06 -0.79 -10.03
CA GLY A 378 -5.15 -2.17 -9.60
C GLY A 378 -5.99 -2.36 -8.35
N GLY A 379 -6.40 -3.60 -8.16
CA GLY A 379 -7.16 -4.08 -7.02
C GLY A 379 -6.82 -5.53 -6.70
N GLN A 380 -7.15 -5.92 -5.48
CA GLN A 380 -6.87 -7.25 -4.96
C GLN A 380 -8.07 -7.75 -4.17
N ALA A 381 -8.21 -9.07 -4.09
CA ALA A 381 -9.18 -9.74 -3.24
C ALA A 381 -8.57 -11.02 -2.65
N GLU A 382 -8.99 -11.37 -1.45
CA GLU A 382 -8.56 -12.57 -0.74
C GLU A 382 -9.79 -13.25 -0.12
N ARG A 383 -9.90 -14.57 -0.26
CA ARG A 383 -11.03 -15.35 0.23
C ARG A 383 -10.56 -16.64 0.88
N LEU A 384 -11.22 -17.04 1.95
CA LEU A 384 -11.11 -18.39 2.51
C LEU A 384 -12.26 -19.24 1.99
N VAL A 385 -11.94 -20.41 1.44
CA VAL A 385 -12.95 -21.33 0.94
C VAL A 385 -12.65 -22.75 1.40
N ARG A 386 -13.71 -23.46 1.80
CA ARG A 386 -13.64 -24.89 2.09
C ARG A 386 -14.08 -25.64 0.84
N VAL A 387 -13.21 -26.50 0.33
CA VAL A 387 -13.45 -27.27 -0.89
C VAL A 387 -14.02 -28.62 -0.48
N GLY A 388 -15.32 -28.82 -0.72
CA GLY A 388 -16.00 -30.11 -0.56
C GLY A 388 -15.98 -30.92 -1.87
N ALA A 389 -16.27 -30.27 -2.99
CA ALA A 389 -16.19 -30.80 -4.35
C ALA A 389 -15.40 -29.86 -5.29
N CYS A 390 -14.96 -30.37 -6.45
CA CYS A 390 -14.23 -29.56 -7.44
C CYS A 390 -15.04 -28.36 -7.96
N THR A 391 -16.37 -28.48 -8.04
CA THR A 391 -17.28 -27.39 -8.46
C THR A 391 -17.23 -26.19 -7.52
N ASP A 392 -17.02 -26.43 -6.22
CA ASP A 392 -16.96 -25.38 -5.21
C ASP A 392 -15.70 -24.52 -5.39
N LEU A 393 -14.61 -25.12 -5.87
CA LEU A 393 -13.35 -24.42 -6.13
C LEU A 393 -13.44 -23.51 -7.36
N GLU A 394 -14.01 -24.00 -8.47
CA GLU A 394 -14.14 -23.18 -9.68
C GLU A 394 -15.07 -21.97 -9.46
N ALA A 395 -16.19 -22.16 -8.74
CA ALA A 395 -17.06 -21.07 -8.34
C ALA A 395 -16.33 -20.06 -7.44
N ALA A 396 -15.63 -20.52 -6.41
CA ALA A 396 -14.83 -19.68 -5.53
C ALA A 396 -13.74 -18.89 -6.26
N LEU A 397 -13.09 -19.50 -7.27
CA LEU A 397 -12.09 -18.84 -8.09
C LEU A 397 -12.71 -17.79 -9.02
N ALA A 398 -13.92 -18.02 -9.52
CA ALA A 398 -14.64 -17.00 -10.29
C ALA A 398 -15.00 -15.80 -9.41
N GLU A 399 -15.49 -16.05 -8.19
CA GLU A 399 -15.86 -14.99 -7.24
C GLU A 399 -14.68 -14.12 -6.84
N VAL A 400 -13.55 -14.72 -6.40
CA VAL A 400 -12.37 -13.93 -5.98
C VAL A 400 -11.77 -13.12 -7.15
N ARG A 401 -11.90 -13.62 -8.38
CA ARG A 401 -11.50 -12.88 -9.60
C ARG A 401 -12.39 -11.66 -9.82
N GLU A 402 -13.70 -11.82 -9.70
CA GLU A 402 -14.65 -10.72 -9.85
C GLU A 402 -14.51 -9.69 -8.71
N GLU A 403 -14.25 -10.13 -7.48
CA GLU A 403 -13.97 -9.23 -6.37
C GLU A 403 -12.69 -8.40 -6.62
N ALA A 404 -11.62 -9.02 -7.14
CA ALA A 404 -10.40 -8.32 -7.50
C ALA A 404 -10.64 -7.31 -8.64
N ARG A 405 -11.41 -7.69 -9.67
CA ARG A 405 -11.83 -6.78 -10.75
C ARG A 405 -12.63 -5.60 -10.21
N ALA A 406 -13.63 -5.86 -9.38
CA ALA A 406 -14.46 -4.83 -8.75
C ALA A 406 -13.63 -3.90 -7.84
N SER A 407 -12.64 -4.44 -7.14
CA SER A 407 -11.67 -3.68 -6.35
C SER A 407 -10.86 -2.72 -7.23
N ALA A 408 -10.36 -3.18 -8.38
CA ALA A 408 -9.63 -2.33 -9.33
C ALA A 408 -10.53 -1.22 -9.92
N VAL A 409 -11.79 -1.55 -10.25
CA VAL A 409 -12.77 -0.56 -10.73
C VAL A 409 -13.08 0.49 -9.66
N ARG A 410 -13.27 0.09 -8.39
CA ARG A 410 -13.44 1.03 -7.26
C ARG A 410 -12.22 1.91 -7.04
N ALA A 411 -11.03 1.43 -7.39
CA ALA A 411 -9.78 2.19 -7.37
C ALA A 411 -9.63 3.13 -8.58
N GLY A 412 -10.51 3.06 -9.59
CA GLY A 412 -10.53 3.98 -10.74
C GLY A 412 -10.14 3.35 -12.08
N ALA A 413 -10.11 2.02 -12.19
CA ALA A 413 -9.82 1.34 -13.45
C ALA A 413 -11.01 1.39 -14.42
N ASP A 414 -10.73 1.30 -15.72
CA ASP A 414 -11.76 1.12 -16.75
C ASP A 414 -12.37 -0.30 -16.67
N PRO A 415 -13.66 -0.45 -16.34
CA PRO A 415 -14.30 -1.75 -16.19
C PRO A 415 -14.25 -2.63 -17.44
N ARG A 416 -14.06 -2.04 -18.64
CA ARG A 416 -13.97 -2.78 -19.90
C ARG A 416 -12.59 -3.37 -20.17
N ALA A 417 -11.57 -2.91 -19.46
CA ALA A 417 -10.17 -3.23 -19.74
C ALA A 417 -9.39 -3.74 -18.50
N VAL A 418 -10.08 -4.03 -17.40
CA VAL A 418 -9.46 -4.69 -16.24
C VAL A 418 -9.26 -6.17 -16.56
N GLU A 419 -8.08 -6.68 -16.22
CA GLU A 419 -7.74 -8.10 -16.33
C GLU A 419 -7.21 -8.64 -15.01
N VAL A 420 -7.43 -9.93 -14.77
CA VAL A 420 -6.85 -10.62 -13.62
C VAL A 420 -5.44 -11.05 -13.99
N SER A 421 -4.44 -10.54 -13.28
CA SER A 421 -3.02 -10.79 -13.57
C SER A 421 -2.48 -12.02 -12.82
N GLU A 422 -3.04 -12.36 -11.67
CA GLU A 422 -2.54 -13.43 -10.82
C GLU A 422 -3.69 -14.02 -9.98
N VAL A 423 -3.70 -15.35 -9.82
CA VAL A 423 -4.53 -16.04 -8.83
C VAL A 423 -3.66 -17.09 -8.12
N THR A 424 -3.52 -16.96 -6.81
CA THR A 424 -2.80 -17.92 -5.98
C THR A 424 -3.75 -18.71 -5.10
N ARG A 425 -3.37 -19.96 -4.83
CA ARG A 425 -4.10 -20.89 -3.97
C ARG A 425 -3.13 -21.41 -2.93
N SER A 426 -3.41 -21.20 -1.65
CA SER A 426 -2.57 -21.69 -0.56
C SER A 426 -3.41 -22.57 0.36
N PRO A 427 -3.05 -23.84 0.58
CA PRO A 427 -3.75 -24.68 1.56
C PRO A 427 -3.52 -24.18 2.98
N LEU A 428 -4.55 -24.28 3.82
CA LEU A 428 -4.48 -23.96 5.25
C LEU A 428 -4.63 -25.25 6.07
N PRO A 429 -3.52 -25.93 6.42
CA PRO A 429 -3.55 -27.30 6.94
C PRO A 429 -4.12 -27.42 8.36
N TYR A 430 -4.24 -26.30 9.08
CA TYR A 430 -4.76 -26.24 10.45
C TYR A 430 -6.26 -25.95 10.54
N LEU A 431 -6.95 -25.81 9.40
CA LEU A 431 -8.40 -25.64 9.36
C LEU A 431 -9.09 -26.94 8.97
N PRO A 432 -10.32 -27.20 9.44
CA PRO A 432 -11.06 -28.42 9.11
C PRO A 432 -11.31 -28.55 7.60
N GLY A 433 -11.15 -29.77 7.06
CA GLY A 433 -11.36 -30.09 5.65
C GLY A 433 -10.29 -29.50 4.72
N VAL A 434 -10.52 -29.55 3.40
CA VAL A 434 -9.64 -28.92 2.42
C VAL A 434 -9.95 -27.43 2.37
N THR A 435 -9.38 -26.65 3.29
CA THR A 435 -9.53 -25.19 3.28
C THR A 435 -8.40 -24.53 2.51
N LEU A 436 -8.77 -23.68 1.54
CA LEU A 436 -7.85 -22.93 0.71
C LEU A 436 -8.01 -21.43 0.96
N ARG A 437 -6.88 -20.75 0.95
CA ARG A 437 -6.78 -19.30 0.81
C ARG A 437 -6.59 -18.97 -0.66
N LEU A 438 -7.57 -18.30 -1.25
CA LEU A 438 -7.52 -17.78 -2.60
C LEU A 438 -7.14 -16.31 -2.55
N HIS A 439 -6.22 -15.88 -3.40
CA HIS A 439 -5.89 -14.47 -3.57
C HIS A 439 -5.81 -14.16 -5.06
N ALA A 440 -6.44 -13.07 -5.47
CA ALA A 440 -6.44 -12.61 -6.85
C ALA A 440 -6.01 -11.15 -6.95
N ARG A 441 -5.30 -10.82 -8.02
CA ARG A 441 -4.95 -9.46 -8.40
C ARG A 441 -5.56 -9.12 -9.74
N ALA A 442 -6.08 -7.92 -9.86
CA ALA A 442 -6.55 -7.37 -11.12
C ALA A 442 -5.95 -6.00 -11.38
N ALA A 443 -5.69 -5.68 -12.64
CA ALA A 443 -5.12 -4.42 -13.07
C ALA A 443 -5.67 -3.99 -14.43
N GLY A 444 -5.72 -2.70 -14.68
CA GLY A 444 -6.18 -2.14 -15.95
C GLY A 444 -5.77 -0.67 -16.12
N PRO A 445 -6.06 -0.07 -17.28
CA PRO A 445 -5.87 1.36 -17.48
C PRO A 445 -6.81 2.16 -16.56
N ALA A 446 -6.42 3.40 -16.27
CA ALA A 446 -7.32 4.32 -15.58
C ALA A 446 -8.51 4.65 -16.47
N ARG A 447 -9.69 4.78 -15.87
CA ARG A 447 -10.88 5.27 -16.58
C ARG A 447 -10.61 6.70 -17.07
N LEU A 448 -10.72 6.91 -18.38
CA LEU A 448 -10.68 8.24 -18.97
C LEU A 448 -12.04 8.94 -18.76
N PRO A 449 -12.06 10.29 -18.67
CA PRO A 449 -13.28 11.07 -18.43
C PRO A 449 -14.39 10.87 -19.46
#